data_AF-A0A4R7CW45-F1
#
_entry.id   AF-A0A4R7CW45-F1
#
_cell.length_a   1.000
_cell.length_b   1.000
_cell.length_c   1.000
_cell.angle_alpha   90.00
_cell.angle_beta   90.00
_cell.angle_gamma   90.00
#
_symmetry.space_group_name_H-M   'P 1'
#
loop_
_entity.id
_entity.type
_entity.pdbx_description
1 polymer ?
#
loop_
_entity_poly.entity_id
_entity_poly.type
_entity_poly.pdbx_seq_one_letter_code
_entity_poly.pdbx_strand_id
1 'polypeptide(L)'
;MNKPTLILLLILTMFGCKKNVEQKNIANELRGNTFDMFSIEENDTLTIEFKDSTYTVFEYSDKELPWRIATFDNNDILVFDNRLIAIKQIDDNSFEGLFISEKDYEIKIEKREAKWKKELLNGIWIEEQHHALFFNDSTEKPPLPPAPPGVSLENFQYPPLYIIDKDSISTKYFYQESKSKIEVNNTAEFIRMNLRSESNKLEEQWEIKNLTNSIMIIDRTLERENEKFSFLKTKEENIKLIKING
;
A
#
# COMPACT_ATOMS: atom_id res chain seq x y z
N MET A 1 28.55 44.76 -51.72
CA MET A 1 27.41 44.74 -50.76
C MET A 1 27.02 43.29 -50.53
N ASN A 2 26.86 42.88 -49.26
CA ASN A 2 26.30 41.60 -48.76
C ASN A 2 26.78 41.25 -47.33
N LYS A 3 27.56 42.12 -46.67
CA LYS A 3 27.92 41.96 -45.24
C LYS A 3 26.75 42.08 -44.23
N PRO A 4 25.71 42.92 -44.43
CA PRO A 4 24.67 43.06 -43.40
C PRO A 4 23.76 41.83 -43.31
N THR A 5 23.60 41.07 -44.40
CA THR A 5 22.74 39.88 -44.46
C THR A 5 23.33 38.70 -43.68
N LEU A 6 24.66 38.57 -43.64
CA LEU A 6 25.33 37.48 -42.91
C LEU A 6 25.28 37.68 -41.38
N ILE A 7 25.33 38.94 -40.93
CA ILE A 7 25.24 39.28 -39.49
C ILE A 7 23.82 39.05 -38.97
N LEU A 8 22.79 39.34 -39.77
CA LEU A 8 21.40 39.11 -39.39
C LEU A 8 21.08 37.62 -39.24
N LEU A 9 21.66 36.77 -40.10
CA LEU A 9 21.49 35.31 -40.02
C LEU A 9 22.14 34.72 -38.76
N LEU A 10 23.26 35.28 -38.31
CA LEU A 10 23.98 34.84 -37.10
C LEU A 10 23.27 35.25 -35.80
N ILE A 11 22.58 36.40 -35.80
CA ILE A 11 21.77 36.84 -34.66
C ILE A 11 20.50 35.99 -34.56
N LEU A 12 19.90 35.62 -35.69
CA LEU A 12 18.72 34.75 -35.74
C LEU A 12 18.99 33.30 -35.28
N THR A 13 20.21 32.78 -35.44
CA THR A 13 20.57 31.45 -34.91
C THR A 13 20.92 31.46 -33.43
N MET A 14 21.39 32.59 -32.87
CA MET A 14 21.65 32.72 -31.42
C MET A 14 20.38 32.93 -30.57
N PHE A 15 19.27 33.33 -31.20
CA PHE A 15 17.93 33.33 -30.59
C PHE A 15 17.11 32.09 -30.97
N GLY A 16 17.78 30.97 -31.26
CA GLY A 16 17.14 29.67 -31.23
C GLY A 16 16.54 29.47 -29.84
N CYS A 17 15.24 29.67 -29.73
CA CYS A 17 14.46 29.52 -28.51
C CYS A 17 14.94 28.30 -27.74
N LYS A 18 15.65 28.50 -26.63
CA LYS A 18 15.58 27.56 -25.52
C LYS A 18 14.12 27.58 -25.13
N LYS A 19 13.35 26.65 -25.69
CA LYS A 19 12.02 26.32 -25.18
C LYS A 19 12.32 25.90 -23.74
N ASN A 20 12.14 26.81 -22.79
CA ASN A 20 12.06 26.46 -21.38
C ASN A 20 10.84 25.54 -21.32
N VAL A 21 11.08 24.25 -21.54
CA VAL A 21 10.14 23.22 -21.12
C VAL A 21 10.10 23.40 -19.62
N GLU A 22 8.98 23.91 -19.14
CA GLU A 22 8.73 24.04 -17.72
C GLU A 22 8.89 22.64 -17.13
N GLN A 23 10.04 22.39 -16.50
CA GLN A 23 10.36 21.07 -15.97
C GLN A 23 9.43 20.86 -14.78
N LYS A 24 8.40 20.03 -14.99
CA LYS A 24 7.49 19.63 -13.92
C LYS A 24 8.32 19.01 -12.80
N ASN A 25 8.01 19.39 -11.57
CA ASN A 25 8.71 18.88 -10.40
C ASN A 25 8.25 17.44 -10.15
N ILE A 26 9.00 16.45 -10.65
CA ILE A 26 8.69 15.02 -10.51
C ILE A 26 8.45 14.65 -9.04
N ALA A 27 9.19 15.23 -8.10
CA ALA A 27 8.98 14.94 -6.68
C ALA A 27 7.57 15.35 -6.20
N ASN A 28 7.01 16.43 -6.72
CA ASN A 28 5.65 16.84 -6.39
C ASN A 28 4.60 15.92 -7.03
N GLU A 29 4.87 15.41 -8.24
CA GLU A 29 3.96 14.48 -8.91
C GLU A 29 3.94 13.09 -8.24
N LEU A 30 5.09 12.63 -7.74
CA LEU A 30 5.18 11.36 -7.02
C LEU A 30 4.57 11.45 -5.61
N ARG A 31 4.83 12.53 -4.87
CA ARG A 31 4.44 12.67 -3.47
C ARG A 31 2.94 12.54 -3.26
N GLY A 32 2.55 11.70 -2.32
CA GLY A 32 1.15 11.46 -1.94
C GLY A 32 0.38 10.59 -2.94
N ASN A 33 1.08 9.89 -3.84
CA ASN A 33 0.47 9.02 -4.84
C ASN A 33 1.02 7.59 -4.75
N THR A 34 0.26 6.65 -5.32
CA THR A 34 0.64 5.24 -5.47
C THR A 34 0.77 4.93 -6.96
N PHE A 35 1.71 4.06 -7.29
CA PHE A 35 2.05 3.71 -8.66
C PHE A 35 2.27 2.21 -8.80
N ASP A 36 2.01 1.69 -10.00
CA ASP A 36 2.56 0.43 -10.48
C ASP A 36 3.91 0.69 -11.13
N MET A 37 4.94 0.02 -10.66
CA MET A 37 6.27 0.00 -11.28
C MET A 37 6.46 -1.33 -11.99
N PHE A 38 6.46 -1.30 -13.31
CA PHE A 38 6.60 -2.46 -14.18
C PHE A 38 8.03 -2.53 -14.75
N SER A 39 8.70 -3.66 -14.57
CA SER A 39 9.96 -3.98 -15.26
C SER A 39 9.66 -4.68 -16.58
N ILE A 40 10.06 -4.09 -17.70
CA ILE A 40 9.76 -4.63 -19.03
C ILE A 40 10.43 -5.99 -19.25
N GLU A 41 11.65 -6.15 -18.75
CA GLU A 41 12.45 -7.36 -18.98
C GLU A 41 12.12 -8.48 -18.01
N GLU A 42 11.87 -8.15 -16.74
CA GLU A 42 11.57 -9.14 -15.70
C GLU A 42 10.08 -9.54 -15.70
N ASN A 43 9.22 -8.76 -16.38
CA ASN A 43 7.78 -8.95 -16.41
C ASN A 43 7.18 -9.04 -15.00
N ASP A 44 7.68 -8.21 -14.10
CA ASP A 44 7.24 -8.07 -12.72
C ASP A 44 6.65 -6.67 -12.49
N THR A 45 5.68 -6.57 -11.60
CA THR A 45 4.98 -5.34 -11.23
C THR A 45 4.99 -5.17 -9.73
N LEU A 46 5.45 -4.00 -9.28
CA LEU A 46 5.47 -3.63 -7.87
C LEU A 46 4.53 -2.46 -7.61
N THR A 47 3.78 -2.53 -6.52
CA THR A 47 2.97 -1.42 -6.06
C THR A 47 3.80 -0.57 -5.10
N ILE A 48 4.01 0.69 -5.48
CA ILE A 48 4.85 1.62 -4.72
C ILE A 48 4.03 2.85 -4.31
N GLU A 49 4.04 3.17 -3.03
CA GLU A 49 3.50 4.44 -2.52
C GLU A 49 4.63 5.39 -2.16
N PHE A 50 4.56 6.63 -2.65
CA PHE A 50 5.46 7.71 -2.23
C PHE A 50 4.75 8.63 -1.24
N LYS A 51 5.22 8.65 -0.01
CA LYS A 51 4.86 9.64 1.03
C LYS A 51 5.80 10.85 0.93
N ASP A 52 5.71 11.79 1.87
CA ASP A 52 6.45 13.07 1.81
C ASP A 52 7.97 12.90 1.62
N SER A 53 8.57 11.97 2.36
CA SER A 53 9.99 11.66 2.32
C SER A 53 10.30 10.16 2.33
N THR A 54 9.28 9.31 2.45
CA THR A 54 9.43 7.85 2.50
C THR A 54 8.59 7.18 1.43
N TYR A 55 8.94 5.95 1.08
CA TYR A 55 8.17 5.11 0.17
C TYR A 55 7.94 3.73 0.79
N THR A 56 6.94 3.00 0.29
CA THR A 56 6.61 1.63 0.68
C THR A 56 6.39 0.77 -0.57
N VAL A 57 6.84 -0.49 -0.54
CA VAL A 57 6.64 -1.49 -1.62
C VAL A 57 5.84 -2.66 -1.06
N PHE A 58 4.59 -2.78 -1.46
CA PHE A 58 3.64 -3.65 -0.74
C PHE A 58 3.89 -5.15 -0.92
N GLU A 59 4.61 -5.56 -1.96
CA GLU A 59 4.90 -6.97 -2.28
C GLU A 59 6.07 -7.55 -1.47
N TYR A 60 7.06 -6.73 -1.09
CA TYR A 60 8.30 -7.20 -0.48
C TYR A 60 8.63 -6.59 0.87
N SER A 61 8.15 -5.38 1.15
CA SER A 61 8.58 -4.67 2.35
C SER A 61 7.52 -3.75 2.94
N ASP A 62 7.27 -4.02 4.21
CA ASP A 62 6.61 -3.14 5.16
C ASP A 62 7.56 -2.05 5.70
N LYS A 63 8.70 -1.77 5.05
CA LYS A 63 9.59 -0.70 5.52
C LYS A 63 9.28 0.60 4.82
N GLU A 64 9.15 1.65 5.61
CA GLU A 64 9.22 3.00 5.10
C GLU A 64 10.69 3.37 4.88
N LEU A 65 11.09 3.45 3.62
CA LEU A 65 12.46 3.77 3.23
C LEU A 65 12.50 5.17 2.62
N PRO A 66 13.62 5.90 2.76
CA PRO A 66 13.71 7.25 2.23
C PRO A 66 13.75 7.25 0.69
N TRP A 67 13.14 8.27 0.08
CA TRP A 67 13.31 8.57 -1.34
C TRP A 67 13.54 10.05 -1.59
N ARG A 68 14.10 10.38 -2.75
CA ARG A 68 14.27 11.75 -3.24
C ARG A 68 14.47 11.79 -4.75
N ILE A 69 14.30 12.97 -5.34
CA ILE A 69 14.79 13.28 -6.68
C ILE A 69 16.14 13.98 -6.57
N ALA A 70 17.13 13.50 -7.31
CA ALA A 70 18.36 14.23 -7.62
C ALA A 70 18.32 14.70 -9.07
N THR A 71 18.87 15.87 -9.36
CA THR A 71 18.96 16.38 -10.73
C THR A 71 20.42 16.59 -11.11
N PHE A 72 20.83 16.05 -12.26
CA PHE A 72 22.17 16.23 -12.81
C PHE A 72 22.07 16.46 -14.33
N ASP A 73 22.63 17.58 -14.82
CA ASP A 73 22.60 17.96 -16.24
C ASP A 73 21.19 17.85 -16.88
N ASN A 74 20.16 18.35 -16.19
CA ASN A 74 18.74 18.29 -16.55
C ASN A 74 18.13 16.87 -16.64
N ASN A 75 18.81 15.86 -16.11
CA ASN A 75 18.25 14.53 -15.92
C ASN A 75 17.85 14.36 -14.46
N ASP A 76 16.60 13.98 -14.24
CA ASP A 76 16.10 13.65 -12.92
C ASP A 76 16.36 12.18 -12.62
N ILE A 77 16.79 11.92 -11.39
CA ILE A 77 17.15 10.61 -10.89
C ILE A 77 16.32 10.37 -9.65
N LEU A 78 15.43 9.38 -9.71
CA LEU A 78 14.73 8.86 -8.56
C LEU A 78 15.68 7.97 -7.76
N VAL A 79 15.91 8.35 -6.51
CA VAL A 79 16.77 7.64 -5.57
C VAL A 79 15.89 7.08 -4.46
N PHE A 80 15.91 5.77 -4.27
CA PHE A 80 15.13 5.06 -3.25
C PHE A 80 15.98 3.94 -2.66
N ASP A 81 16.25 4.02 -1.36
CA ASP A 81 17.27 3.19 -0.69
C ASP A 81 18.63 3.25 -1.44
N ASN A 82 19.12 2.11 -1.94
CA ASN A 82 20.37 2.01 -2.70
C ASN A 82 20.15 1.87 -4.21
N ARG A 83 18.96 2.23 -4.69
CA ARG A 83 18.55 2.07 -6.09
C ARG A 83 18.44 3.42 -6.78
N LEU A 84 18.81 3.45 -8.05
CA LEU A 84 18.81 4.64 -8.89
C LEU A 84 18.00 4.38 -10.15
N ILE A 85 17.06 5.27 -10.45
CA ILE A 85 16.35 5.26 -11.73
C ILE A 85 16.51 6.64 -12.36
N ALA A 86 17.09 6.71 -13.56
CA ALA A 86 16.91 7.90 -14.40
C ALA A 86 15.44 7.96 -14.83
N ILE A 87 14.73 9.02 -14.48
CA ILE A 87 13.27 9.10 -14.61
C ILE A 87 12.87 10.31 -15.46
N LYS A 88 11.84 10.13 -16.28
CA LYS A 88 11.20 11.20 -17.02
C LYS A 88 9.69 11.02 -16.99
N GLN A 89 8.98 12.13 -16.82
CA GLN A 89 7.53 12.14 -16.94
C GLN A 89 7.14 12.10 -18.43
N ILE A 90 6.18 11.24 -18.77
CA ILE A 90 5.65 11.14 -20.14
C ILE A 90 4.35 11.94 -20.23
N ASP A 91 3.48 11.78 -19.22
CA ASP A 91 2.21 12.50 -19.07
C ASP A 91 1.86 12.65 -17.58
N ASP A 92 0.67 13.17 -17.27
CA ASP A 92 0.23 13.44 -15.89
C ASP A 92 0.13 12.19 -15.01
N ASN A 93 0.05 11.00 -15.61
CA ASN A 93 -0.16 9.73 -14.92
C ASN A 93 0.96 8.72 -15.13
N SER A 94 1.98 9.02 -15.94
CA SER A 94 3.01 8.03 -16.26
C SER A 94 4.42 8.59 -16.35
N PHE A 95 5.37 7.73 -15.96
CA PHE A 95 6.80 7.97 -16.07
C PHE A 95 7.47 6.80 -16.76
N GLU A 96 8.51 7.12 -17.51
CA GLU A 96 9.47 6.15 -18.03
C GLU A 96 10.75 6.24 -17.20
N GLY A 97 11.38 5.11 -16.97
CA GLY A 97 12.64 5.07 -16.24
C GLY A 97 13.63 4.06 -16.80
N LEU A 98 14.90 4.32 -16.53
CA LEU A 98 15.98 3.35 -16.67
C LEU A 98 16.50 3.05 -15.26
N PHE A 99 16.23 1.84 -14.76
CA PHE A 99 16.80 1.35 -13.52
C PHE A 99 18.28 1.02 -13.74
N ILE A 100 19.16 1.71 -13.01
CA ILE A 100 20.61 1.63 -13.19
C ILE A 100 21.19 0.66 -12.16
N SER A 101 21.77 -0.46 -12.63
CA SER A 101 22.37 -1.47 -11.75
C SER A 101 23.54 -2.19 -12.42
N GLU A 102 23.82 -3.46 -12.05
CA GLU A 102 24.77 -4.29 -12.81
C GLU A 102 24.33 -4.49 -14.26
N LYS A 103 23.01 -4.53 -14.46
CA LYS A 103 22.34 -4.44 -15.76
C LYS A 103 21.30 -3.34 -15.69
N ASP A 104 21.18 -2.59 -16.77
CA ASP A 104 20.18 -1.54 -16.86
C ASP A 104 18.87 -2.14 -17.37
N TYR A 105 17.75 -1.72 -16.79
CA TYR A 105 16.43 -2.23 -17.12
C TYR A 105 15.48 -1.07 -17.40
N GLU A 106 14.71 -1.17 -18.49
CA GLU A 106 13.63 -0.24 -18.73
C GLU A 106 12.46 -0.53 -17.80
N ILE A 107 11.95 0.54 -17.19
CA ILE A 107 10.78 0.47 -16.32
C ILE A 107 9.72 1.47 -16.75
N LYS A 108 8.46 1.15 -16.42
CA LYS A 108 7.33 2.06 -16.49
C LYS A 108 6.74 2.25 -15.12
N ILE A 109 6.36 3.49 -14.81
CA ILE A 109 5.71 3.84 -13.55
C ILE A 109 4.37 4.48 -13.91
N GLU A 110 3.28 3.82 -13.56
CA GLU A 110 1.92 4.25 -13.88
C GLU A 110 1.16 4.59 -12.61
N LYS A 111 0.54 5.77 -12.57
CA LYS A 111 -0.20 6.25 -11.42
C LYS A 111 -1.44 5.38 -11.23
N ARG A 112 -1.61 4.89 -10.01
CA ARG A 112 -2.82 4.17 -9.60
C ARG A 112 -3.84 5.16 -9.08
N GLU A 113 -5.03 5.08 -9.64
CA GLU A 113 -6.18 5.80 -9.11
C GLU A 113 -6.70 5.10 -7.86
N ALA A 114 -7.29 5.90 -6.97
CA ALA A 114 -7.95 5.34 -5.80
C ALA A 114 -9.09 4.45 -6.25
N LYS A 115 -8.97 3.16 -5.91
CA LYS A 115 -10.01 2.20 -6.23
C LYS A 115 -11.23 2.51 -5.38
N TRP A 116 -11.05 2.53 -4.05
CA TRP A 116 -12.15 2.63 -3.10
C TRP A 116 -12.09 3.91 -2.25
N LYS A 117 -13.24 4.32 -1.73
CA LYS A 117 -13.33 5.36 -0.71
C LYS A 117 -12.91 4.78 0.64
N LYS A 118 -11.95 5.42 1.33
CA LYS A 118 -11.41 4.94 2.62
C LYS A 118 -12.50 4.78 3.67
N GLU A 119 -13.57 5.55 3.61
CA GLU A 119 -14.69 5.50 4.55
C GLU A 119 -15.47 4.18 4.49
N LEU A 120 -15.39 3.44 3.38
CA LEU A 120 -16.05 2.13 3.25
C LEU A 120 -15.47 1.08 4.19
N LEU A 121 -14.20 1.23 4.57
CA LEU A 121 -13.49 0.35 5.51
C LEU A 121 -14.10 0.41 6.91
N ASN A 122 -14.63 1.57 7.33
CA ASN A 122 -15.13 1.77 8.69
C ASN A 122 -16.32 0.87 8.98
N GLY A 123 -16.33 0.23 10.13
CA GLY A 123 -17.43 -0.61 10.59
C GLY A 123 -16.93 -1.89 11.27
N ILE A 124 -17.87 -2.78 11.54
CA ILE A 124 -17.60 -4.06 12.17
C ILE A 124 -17.67 -5.13 11.08
N TRP A 125 -16.66 -5.98 11.04
CA TRP A 125 -16.45 -7.00 10.03
C TRP A 125 -16.26 -8.37 10.68
N ILE A 126 -16.84 -9.39 10.06
CA ILE A 126 -16.72 -10.78 10.49
C ILE A 126 -16.34 -11.65 9.30
N GLU A 127 -15.48 -12.65 9.48
CA GLU A 127 -15.21 -13.63 8.42
C GLU A 127 -16.48 -14.41 8.06
N GLU A 128 -16.72 -14.63 6.76
CA GLU A 128 -17.92 -15.30 6.26
C GLU A 128 -18.14 -16.68 6.89
N GLN A 129 -17.06 -17.45 7.09
CA GLN A 129 -17.10 -18.77 7.73
C GLN A 129 -17.69 -18.73 9.15
N HIS A 130 -17.67 -17.57 9.80
CA HIS A 130 -18.19 -17.35 11.14
C HIS A 130 -19.54 -16.62 11.16
N HIS A 131 -19.99 -16.10 10.02
CA HIS A 131 -21.21 -15.30 9.94
C HIS A 131 -22.45 -16.06 10.43
N ALA A 132 -22.58 -17.34 10.06
CA ALA A 132 -23.70 -18.17 10.52
C ALA A 132 -23.70 -18.37 12.05
N LEU A 133 -22.52 -18.51 12.68
CA LEU A 133 -22.42 -18.66 14.13
C LEU A 133 -22.89 -17.42 14.89
N PHE A 134 -22.73 -16.23 14.29
CA PHE A 134 -23.12 -14.96 14.90
C PHE A 134 -24.63 -14.67 14.76
N PHE A 135 -25.21 -14.94 13.58
CA PHE A 135 -26.60 -14.53 13.27
C PHE A 135 -27.65 -15.64 13.26
N ASN A 136 -27.24 -16.91 13.22
CA ASN A 136 -28.18 -18.02 13.19
C ASN A 136 -28.29 -18.68 14.57
N ASP A 137 -29.32 -18.31 15.32
CA ASP A 137 -29.62 -18.88 16.65
C ASP A 137 -29.93 -20.38 16.62
N SER A 138 -30.20 -20.95 15.44
CA SER A 138 -30.36 -22.41 15.28
C SER A 138 -29.03 -23.16 15.19
N THR A 139 -27.91 -22.44 15.10
CA THR A 139 -26.57 -23.05 15.09
C THR A 139 -26.13 -23.30 16.52
N GLU A 140 -25.80 -24.54 16.85
CA GLU A 140 -25.30 -24.88 18.18
C GLU A 140 -23.97 -24.14 18.42
N LYS A 141 -23.99 -23.20 19.38
CA LYS A 141 -22.80 -22.45 19.78
C LYS A 141 -21.97 -23.36 20.70
N PRO A 142 -20.63 -23.41 20.51
CA PRO A 142 -19.78 -24.18 21.41
C PRO A 142 -19.97 -23.69 22.85
N PRO A 143 -19.85 -24.59 23.86
CA PRO A 143 -19.98 -24.19 25.25
C PRO A 143 -18.94 -23.10 25.58
N LEU A 144 -19.36 -22.11 26.35
CA LEU A 144 -18.47 -21.03 26.77
C LEU A 144 -17.31 -21.61 27.59
N PRO A 145 -16.05 -21.40 27.17
CA PRO A 145 -14.92 -21.80 27.99
C PRO A 145 -14.91 -20.99 29.30
N PRO A 146 -14.35 -21.53 30.39
CA PRO A 146 -14.28 -20.80 31.66
C PRO A 146 -13.47 -19.51 31.50
N ALA A 147 -13.92 -18.44 32.14
CA ALA A 147 -13.19 -17.18 32.15
C ALA A 147 -11.87 -17.32 32.94
N PRO A 148 -10.76 -16.76 32.44
CA PRO A 148 -9.51 -16.68 33.20
C PRO A 148 -9.68 -15.93 34.53
N PRO A 149 -8.84 -16.19 35.54
CA PRO A 149 -8.89 -15.46 36.81
C PRO A 149 -8.85 -13.94 36.60
N GLY A 150 -9.81 -13.22 37.19
CA GLY A 150 -9.91 -11.76 37.10
C GLY A 150 -10.59 -11.23 35.83
N VAL A 151 -11.12 -12.09 34.96
CA VAL A 151 -11.85 -11.70 33.74
C VAL A 151 -13.32 -12.13 33.84
N SER A 152 -14.24 -11.26 33.40
CA SER A 152 -15.68 -11.58 33.37
C SER A 152 -16.02 -12.52 32.22
N LEU A 153 -16.99 -13.43 32.43
CA LEU A 153 -17.58 -14.26 31.36
C LEU A 153 -18.19 -13.39 30.25
N GLU A 154 -18.69 -12.21 30.59
CA GLU A 154 -19.28 -11.24 29.64
C GLU A 154 -18.26 -10.67 28.64
N ASN A 155 -16.96 -10.78 28.94
CA ASN A 155 -15.90 -10.36 28.03
C ASN A 155 -15.66 -11.37 26.91
N PHE A 156 -16.34 -12.53 26.93
CA PHE A 156 -16.19 -13.54 25.91
C PHE A 156 -16.77 -13.07 24.58
N GLN A 157 -15.92 -13.01 23.55
CA GLN A 157 -16.30 -12.76 22.17
C GLN A 157 -15.91 -13.95 21.30
N TYR A 158 -16.91 -14.65 20.76
CA TYR A 158 -16.74 -15.60 19.68
C TYR A 158 -17.99 -15.62 18.79
N PRO A 159 -17.84 -15.60 17.46
CA PRO A 159 -16.59 -15.52 16.69
C PRO A 159 -15.86 -14.17 16.81
N PRO A 160 -14.57 -14.09 16.36
CA PRO A 160 -13.83 -12.85 16.32
C PRO A 160 -14.49 -11.81 15.41
N LEU A 161 -14.42 -10.54 15.83
CA LEU A 161 -14.92 -9.40 15.07
C LEU A 161 -13.81 -8.38 14.88
N TYR A 162 -13.63 -7.88 13.67
CA TYR A 162 -12.75 -6.76 13.36
C TYR A 162 -13.55 -5.47 13.39
N ILE A 163 -13.12 -4.48 14.17
CA ILE A 163 -13.74 -3.16 14.25
C ILE A 163 -12.74 -2.18 13.67
N ILE A 164 -13.06 -1.58 12.53
CA ILE A 164 -12.25 -0.53 11.91
C ILE A 164 -12.95 0.81 12.17
N ASP A 165 -12.23 1.72 12.80
CA ASP A 165 -12.66 3.10 13.00
C ASP A 165 -11.50 4.04 12.64
N LYS A 166 -11.67 4.73 11.51
CA LYS A 166 -10.73 5.71 10.94
C LYS A 166 -9.33 5.13 10.77
N ASP A 167 -8.43 5.47 11.69
CA ASP A 167 -7.01 5.15 11.70
C ASP A 167 -6.70 4.02 12.70
N SER A 168 -7.70 3.26 13.14
CA SER A 168 -7.50 2.13 14.02
C SER A 168 -8.31 0.89 13.63
N ILE A 169 -7.77 -0.26 13.99
CA ILE A 169 -8.44 -1.56 13.93
C ILE A 169 -8.33 -2.23 15.30
N SER A 170 -9.40 -2.88 15.74
CA SER A 170 -9.37 -3.76 16.91
C SER A 170 -10.03 -5.08 16.60
N THR A 171 -9.59 -6.12 17.28
CA THR A 171 -10.23 -7.43 17.25
C THR A 171 -10.43 -7.96 18.66
N LYS A 172 -11.58 -8.57 18.89
CA LYS A 172 -11.90 -9.27 20.13
C LYS A 172 -12.03 -10.75 19.81
N TYR A 173 -11.29 -11.59 20.52
CA TYR A 173 -11.30 -13.03 20.34
C TYR A 173 -11.18 -13.73 21.69
N PHE A 174 -12.12 -14.63 21.97
CA PHE A 174 -12.31 -15.23 23.29
C PHE A 174 -12.37 -14.15 24.37
N TYR A 175 -11.43 -14.15 25.32
CA TYR A 175 -11.34 -13.17 26.41
C TYR A 175 -10.29 -12.08 26.17
N GLN A 176 -9.76 -11.99 24.95
CA GLN A 176 -8.68 -11.07 24.60
C GLN A 176 -9.16 -9.99 23.64
N GLU A 177 -8.57 -8.81 23.75
CA GLU A 177 -8.76 -7.69 22.83
C GLU A 177 -7.39 -7.22 22.36
N SER A 178 -7.24 -7.06 21.05
CA SER A 178 -6.07 -6.45 20.44
C SER A 178 -6.51 -5.22 19.66
N LYS A 179 -5.71 -4.16 19.72
CA LYS A 179 -5.94 -2.93 18.99
C LYS A 179 -4.64 -2.46 18.34
N SER A 180 -4.76 -1.96 17.13
CA SER A 180 -3.65 -1.39 16.37
C SER A 180 -4.06 -0.09 15.70
N LYS A 181 -3.10 0.80 15.47
CA LYS A 181 -3.27 1.84 14.46
C LYS A 181 -3.16 1.21 13.08
N ILE A 182 -3.87 1.77 12.11
CA ILE A 182 -3.78 1.34 10.73
C ILE A 182 -3.25 2.45 9.85
N GLU A 183 -2.46 2.07 8.86
CA GLU A 183 -2.09 2.94 7.77
C GLU A 183 -2.73 2.41 6.49
N VAL A 184 -3.61 3.22 5.91
CA VAL A 184 -4.29 2.90 4.66
C VAL A 184 -3.63 3.69 3.54
N ASN A 185 -3.10 2.97 2.56
CA ASN A 185 -2.44 3.60 1.41
C ASN A 185 -3.40 4.51 0.62
N ASN A 186 -2.86 5.33 -0.28
CA ASN A 186 -3.61 6.33 -1.03
C ASN A 186 -4.70 5.74 -1.91
N THR A 187 -4.54 4.50 -2.39
CA THR A 187 -5.56 3.84 -3.22
C THR A 187 -6.61 3.06 -2.42
N ALA A 188 -6.47 2.99 -1.09
CA ALA A 188 -7.30 2.20 -0.18
C ALA A 188 -7.31 0.69 -0.50
N GLU A 189 -6.22 0.20 -1.07
CA GLU A 189 -6.02 -1.21 -1.41
C GLU A 189 -5.21 -1.94 -0.34
N PHE A 190 -4.39 -1.24 0.43
CA PHE A 190 -3.50 -1.84 1.42
C PHE A 190 -3.75 -1.22 2.78
N ILE A 191 -3.96 -2.07 3.78
CA ILE A 191 -4.02 -1.70 5.20
C ILE A 191 -2.82 -2.32 5.89
N ARG A 192 -1.96 -1.50 6.48
CA ARG A 192 -0.85 -1.96 7.31
C ARG A 192 -1.19 -1.81 8.78
N MET A 193 -0.84 -2.80 9.58
CA MET A 193 -1.22 -2.87 10.99
C MET A 193 -0.25 -3.75 11.79
N ASN A 194 -0.43 -3.78 13.10
CA ASN A 194 0.19 -4.75 13.99
C ASN A 194 -0.93 -5.25 14.93
N LEU A 195 -1.75 -6.18 14.42
CA LEU A 195 -2.97 -6.63 15.09
C LEU A 195 -2.84 -8.10 15.49
N ARG A 196 -2.96 -8.40 16.78
CA ARG A 196 -2.97 -9.80 17.22
C ARG A 196 -4.39 -10.34 17.13
N SER A 197 -4.66 -11.24 16.19
CA SER A 197 -6.01 -11.80 15.99
C SER A 197 -6.23 -13.13 16.69
N GLU A 198 -5.15 -13.83 17.03
CA GLU A 198 -5.13 -15.02 17.87
C GLU A 198 -3.82 -15.03 18.68
N SER A 199 -3.75 -15.86 19.73
CA SER A 199 -2.61 -15.88 20.67
C SER A 199 -1.23 -15.94 19.99
N ASN A 200 -1.10 -16.63 18.84
CA ASN A 200 0.14 -16.82 18.10
C ASN A 200 0.13 -16.23 16.66
N LYS A 201 -0.87 -15.40 16.32
CA LYS A 201 -0.99 -14.79 14.98
C LYS A 201 -0.94 -13.28 15.11
N LEU A 202 0.04 -12.68 14.44
CA LEU A 202 0.13 -11.25 14.24
C LEU A 202 -0.21 -10.92 12.78
N GLU A 203 -1.22 -10.09 12.56
CA GLU A 203 -1.57 -9.58 11.24
C GLU A 203 -0.80 -8.29 10.97
N GLU A 204 -0.11 -8.25 9.82
CA GLU A 204 0.77 -7.13 9.45
C GLU A 204 0.20 -6.29 8.30
N GLN A 205 -0.43 -6.94 7.32
CA GLN A 205 -0.95 -6.27 6.12
C GLN A 205 -2.17 -6.99 5.56
N TRP A 206 -3.17 -6.22 5.17
CA TRP A 206 -4.29 -6.66 4.34
C TRP A 206 -4.19 -6.01 2.96
N GLU A 207 -4.30 -6.83 1.92
CA GLU A 207 -4.49 -6.42 0.52
C GLU A 207 -5.98 -6.61 0.17
N ILE A 208 -6.67 -5.53 -0.16
CA ILE A 208 -8.09 -5.50 -0.45
C ILE A 208 -8.30 -5.73 -1.94
N LYS A 209 -8.80 -6.93 -2.26
CA LYS A 209 -9.16 -7.33 -3.62
C LYS A 209 -10.52 -6.78 -4.06
N ASN A 210 -11.44 -6.63 -3.10
CA ASN A 210 -12.78 -6.08 -3.35
C ASN A 210 -13.33 -5.40 -2.10
N LEU A 211 -14.04 -4.29 -2.27
CA LEU A 211 -14.70 -3.56 -1.18
C LEU A 211 -16.03 -2.96 -1.63
N THR A 212 -17.09 -3.35 -0.93
CA THR A 212 -18.41 -2.74 -1.03
C THR A 212 -18.85 -2.20 0.34
N ASN A 213 -20.10 -1.72 0.43
CA ASN A 213 -20.69 -1.33 1.70
C ASN A 213 -20.96 -2.51 2.66
N SER A 214 -20.89 -3.76 2.19
CA SER A 214 -21.25 -4.94 2.99
C SER A 214 -20.26 -6.10 2.90
N ILE A 215 -19.35 -6.10 1.92
CA ILE A 215 -18.42 -7.19 1.67
C ILE A 215 -17.03 -6.60 1.45
N MET A 216 -16.03 -7.20 2.09
CA MET A 216 -14.62 -6.97 1.82
C MET A 216 -13.96 -8.31 1.52
N ILE A 217 -13.17 -8.40 0.47
CA ILE A 217 -12.36 -9.57 0.16
C ILE A 217 -10.90 -9.16 0.29
N ILE A 218 -10.16 -9.85 1.15
CA ILE A 218 -8.77 -9.54 1.44
C ILE A 218 -7.85 -10.73 1.23
N ASP A 219 -6.60 -10.45 0.94
CA ASP A 219 -5.51 -11.33 1.36
C ASP A 219 -4.87 -10.74 2.62
N ARG A 220 -4.51 -11.56 3.59
CA ARG A 220 -3.80 -11.11 4.80
C ARG A 220 -2.44 -11.76 4.94
N THR A 221 -1.46 -10.94 5.26
CA THR A 221 -0.11 -11.36 5.65
C THR A 221 -0.06 -11.50 7.16
N LEU A 222 0.35 -12.67 7.62
CA LEU A 222 0.44 -13.05 9.02
C LEU A 222 1.87 -13.40 9.37
N GLU A 223 2.31 -12.99 10.55
CA GLU A 223 3.49 -13.48 11.22
C GLU A 223 3.05 -14.47 12.32
N ARG A 224 3.59 -15.69 12.28
CA ARG A 224 3.32 -16.74 13.28
C ARG A 224 4.59 -17.10 14.04
N GLU A 225 4.49 -17.20 15.36
CA GLU A 225 5.54 -17.77 16.20
C GLU A 225 5.72 -19.27 15.87
N ASN A 226 6.97 -19.68 15.63
CA ASN A 226 7.35 -21.08 15.42
C ASN A 226 8.32 -21.54 16.52
N GLU A 227 8.28 -22.83 16.88
CA GLU A 227 9.01 -23.48 17.98
C GLU A 227 10.54 -23.27 17.96
N LYS A 228 11.11 -22.77 16.86
CA LYS A 228 12.56 -22.60 16.66
C LYS A 228 13.07 -21.15 16.66
N PHE A 229 12.34 -20.20 17.25
CA PHE A 229 12.71 -18.76 17.31
C PHE A 229 12.72 -18.03 15.96
N SER A 230 12.14 -18.61 14.90
CA SER A 230 11.93 -17.92 13.62
C SER A 230 10.46 -17.57 13.46
N PHE A 231 10.18 -16.32 13.15
CA PHE A 231 8.86 -15.92 12.72
C PHE A 231 8.63 -16.36 11.27
N LEU A 232 7.52 -17.06 11.02
CA LEU A 232 7.12 -17.46 9.67
C LEU A 232 6.10 -16.44 9.16
N LYS A 233 6.41 -15.77 8.05
CA LYS A 233 5.43 -14.96 7.32
C LYS A 233 4.64 -15.87 6.37
N THR A 234 3.31 -15.81 6.45
CA THR A 234 2.38 -16.56 5.60
C THR A 234 1.33 -15.63 5.03
N LYS A 235 0.91 -15.86 3.79
CA LYS A 235 -0.22 -15.15 3.16
C LYS A 235 -1.44 -16.08 3.15
N GLU A 236 -2.56 -15.58 3.66
CA GLU A 236 -3.87 -16.23 3.52
C GLU A 236 -4.69 -15.43 2.51
N GLU A 237 -5.25 -16.10 1.51
CA GLU A 237 -5.83 -15.44 0.34
C GLU A 237 -7.35 -15.54 0.28
N ASN A 238 -7.99 -14.53 -0.31
CA ASN A 238 -9.41 -14.48 -0.63
C ASN A 238 -10.33 -14.66 0.59
N ILE A 239 -9.91 -14.14 1.75
CA ILE A 239 -10.73 -14.11 2.95
C ILE A 239 -11.88 -13.13 2.72
N LYS A 240 -13.10 -13.63 2.84
CA LYS A 240 -14.31 -12.83 2.73
C LYS A 240 -14.77 -12.36 4.09
N LEU A 241 -14.83 -11.05 4.26
CA LEU A 241 -15.38 -10.37 5.42
C LEU A 241 -16.77 -9.81 5.06
N ILE A 242 -17.72 -10.00 5.98
CA ILE A 242 -19.07 -9.47 5.89
C ILE A 242 -19.21 -8.35 6.92
N LYS A 243 -19.76 -7.22 6.49
CA LYS A 243 -20.02 -6.09 7.37
C LYS A 243 -21.26 -6.37 8.20
N ILE A 244 -21.16 -6.17 9.50
CA ILE A 244 -22.31 -6.23 10.41
C ILE A 244 -22.69 -4.81 10.80
N ASN A 245 -23.93 -4.43 10.51
CA ASN A 245 -24.47 -3.16 10.96
C ASN A 245 -24.83 -3.31 12.45
N GLY A 246 -24.26 -2.44 13.28
CA GLY A 246 -24.68 -2.29 14.67
C GLY A 246 -26.05 -1.63 14.79
#